data_AF-A0A349H565-F1
#
_entry.id   AF-A0A349H565-F1
#
_cell.length_a   1.000
_cell.length_b   1.000
_cell.length_c   1.000
_cell.angle_alpha   90.00
_cell.angle_beta   90.00
_cell.angle_gamma   90.00
#
_symmetry.space_group_name_H-M   'P 1'
#
loop_
_entity.id
_entity.type
_entity.pdbx_description
1 polymer ?
#
loop_
_entity_poly.entity_id
_entity_poly.type
_entity_poly.pdbx_seq_one_letter_code
_entity_poly.pdbx_strand_id
1 'polypeptide(L)' 'MVEYIIIVVIIAIAAIAIFGIFGDTIRSKMGGAVAELGGDTAAVDEAVGETGSSQQWLKDLDSGGSGN' A
#
# COMPACT_ATOMS: atom_id res chain seq x y z
N MET A 1 30.01 -0.06 7.50
CA MET A 1 29.15 1.14 7.39
C MET A 1 28.34 1.14 6.10
N VAL A 2 28.97 1.06 4.91
CA VAL A 2 28.27 1.03 3.61
C VAL A 2 27.36 -0.18 3.42
N GLU A 3 27.74 -1.36 3.93
CA GLU A 3 26.92 -2.58 3.83
C GLU A 3 25.58 -2.44 4.56
N TYR A 4 25.58 -1.79 5.72
CA TYR A 4 24.35 -1.48 6.45
C TYR A 4 23.45 -0.51 5.68
N ILE A 5 24.05 0.48 5.01
CA ILE A 5 23.32 1.44 4.17
C ILE A 5 22.66 0.71 2.99
N ILE A 6 23.40 -0.20 2.33
CA ILE A 6 22.87 -0.99 1.21
C ILE A 6 21.65 -1.81 1.65
N ILE A 7 21.73 -2.50 2.79
CA ILE A 7 20.62 -3.30 3.32
C ILE A 7 19.39 -2.42 3.60
N VAL A 8 19.57 -1.27 4.25
CA VAL A 8 18.46 -0.34 4.56
C VAL A 8 17.80 0.17 3.28
N VAL A 9 18.58 0.51 2.26
CA VAL A 9 18.05 0.97 0.97
C VAL A 9 17.21 -0.12 0.29
N ILE A 10 17.66 -1.37 0.29
CA ILE A 10 16.91 -2.49 -0.30
C ILE A 10 15.58 -2.68 0.43
N ILE A 11 15.59 -2.65 1.76
CA ILE A 11 14.37 -2.78 2.57
C ILE A 11 13.42 -1.61 2.31
N ALA A 12 13.93 -0.39 2.20
CA ALA A 12 13.10 0.80 1.94
C ALA A 12 12.39 0.71 0.58
N ILE A 13 13.10 0.26 -0.47
CA ILE A 13 12.50 0.07 -1.80
C ILE A 13 11.42 -1.02 -1.75
N ALA A 14 11.71 -2.15 -1.09
CA ALA A 14 10.74 -3.23 -0.92
C ALA A 14 9.49 -2.76 -0.15
N ALA A 15 9.67 -1.95 0.89
CA ALA A 15 8.55 -1.40 1.65
C ALA A 15 7.65 -0.52 0.77
N ILE A 16 8.22 0.39 -0.02
CA ILE A 16 7.45 1.24 -0.94
C ILE A 16 6.63 0.39 -1.91
N ALA A 17 7.22 -0.66 -2.47
CA ALA A 17 6.51 -1.58 -3.37
C ALA A 17 5.34 -2.29 -2.67
N ILE A 18 5.56 -2.81 -1.46
CA ILE A 18 4.51 -3.49 -0.68
C ILE A 18 3.36 -2.53 -0.35
N PHE A 19 3.66 -1.30 0.07
CA PHE A 19 2.63 -0.30 0.37
C PHE A 19 1.87 0.16 -0.88
N GLY A 20 2.52 0.19 -2.04
CA GLY A 20 1.86 0.45 -3.33
C GLY A 20 0.90 -0.66 -3.74
N ILE A 21 1.30 -1.92 -3.61
CA ILE A 21 0.54 -3.10 -4.09
C ILE A 21 -0.57 -3.54 -3.12
N PHE A 22 -0.29 -3.45 -1.82
CA PHE A 22 -1.17 -3.95 -0.76
C PHE A 22 -1.80 -2.84 0.09
N GLY A 23 -1.64 -1.57 -0.31
CA GLY A 23 -2.17 -0.43 0.44
C GLY A 23 -3.66 -0.56 0.74
N ASP A 24 -4.47 -0.90 -0.27
CA ASP A 24 -5.92 -1.07 -0.13
C ASP A 24 -6.27 -2.19 0.85
N THR A 25 -5.58 -3.34 0.75
CA THR A 25 -5.78 -4.49 1.64
C THR A 25 -5.41 -4.15 3.09
N ILE A 26 -4.30 -3.44 3.30
CA ILE A 26 -3.87 -3.02 4.64
C ILE A 26 -4.89 -2.05 5.24
N ARG A 27 -5.34 -1.06 4.46
CA ARG A 27 -6.36 -0.10 4.89
C ARG A 27 -7.69 -0.77 5.19
N SER A 28 -8.16 -1.68 4.34
CA SER A 28 -9.39 -2.44 4.55
C SER A 28 -9.35 -3.25 5.86
N LYS A 29 -8.24 -3.96 6.12
CA LYS A 29 -8.07 -4.72 7.38
C LYS A 29 -7.98 -3.82 8.60
N MET A 30 -7.28 -2.70 8.49
CA MET A 30 -7.20 -1.69 9.55
C MET A 30 -8.59 -1.10 9.83
N GLY A 31 -9.37 -0.80 8.78
CA GLY A 31 -10.73 -0.30 8.88
C GLY A 31 -11.66 -1.27 9.60
N GLY A 32 -11.60 -2.56 9.24
CA GLY A 32 -12.35 -3.61 9.93
C GLY A 32 -12.01 -3.69 11.43
N ALA A 33 -10.72 -3.62 11.77
CA ALA A 33 -10.29 -3.60 13.17
C ALA A 33 -10.77 -2.36 13.92
N VAL A 34 -10.75 -1.18 13.30
CA VAL A 34 -11.27 0.07 13.90
C VAL A 34 -12.78 0.01 14.10
N ALA A 35 -13.53 -0.54 13.13
CA ALA A 35 -14.97 -0.72 13.26
C ALA A 35 -15.32 -1.70 14.41
N GLU A 36 -14.57 -2.79 14.57
CA GLU A 36 -14.74 -3.73 15.69
C GLU A 36 -14.43 -3.09 17.06
N LEU A 37 -13.50 -2.12 17.10
CA LEU A 37 -13.20 -1.34 18.31
C LEU A 37 -14.25 -0.25 18.62
N GLY A 38 -15.32 -0.15 17.83
CA GLY A 38 -16.40 0.83 18.00
C GLY A 38 -16.12 2.18 17.35
N GLY A 39 -15.18 2.24 16.40
CA GLY A 39 -14.96 3.43 15.58
C GLY A 39 -16.10 3.69 14.60
N ASP A 40 -16.22 4.93 14.13
CA ASP A 40 -17.22 5.31 13.14
C ASP A 40 -16.97 4.63 11.80
N THR A 41 -17.83 3.69 11.43
CA THR A 41 -17.71 2.91 10.20
C THR A 41 -17.81 3.79 8.95
N ALA A 42 -18.60 4.87 8.98
CA ALA A 42 -18.74 5.76 7.83
C ALA A 42 -17.42 6.49 7.54
N ALA A 43 -16.77 7.04 8.57
CA ALA A 43 -15.44 7.62 8.45
C ALA A 43 -14.37 6.60 8.06
N VAL A 44 -14.49 5.35 8.51
CA VAL A 44 -13.59 4.25 8.12
C VAL A 44 -13.72 3.95 6.63
N ASP A 45 -14.94 3.77 6.11
CA ASP A 45 -15.16 3.45 4.70
C ASP A 45 -14.64 4.58 3.79
N GLU A 46 -14.84 5.84 4.19
CA GLU A 46 -14.29 6.99 3.47
C GLU A 46 -12.75 7.02 3.50
N ALA A 47 -12.13 6.64 4.62
CA ALA A 47 -10.68 6.57 4.76
C ALA A 47 -10.04 5.38 4.03
N VAL A 48 -10.75 4.26 3.88
CA VAL A 48 -10.26 3.08 3.14
C VAL A 48 -10.17 3.39 1.64
N GLY A 49 -11.08 4.22 1.13
CA GLY A 49 -11.09 4.67 -0.26
C GLY A 49 -11.47 3.57 -1.25
N GLU A 50 -11.26 3.83 -2.55
CA GLU A 50 -11.67 2.90 -3.61
C GLU A 50 -10.76 1.66 -3.67
N THR A 51 -11.36 0.48 -3.55
CA THR A 51 -10.65 -0.80 -3.70
C THR A 51 -10.24 -0.98 -5.17
N GLY A 52 -8.94 -1.12 -5.42
CA GLY A 52 -8.38 -1.29 -6.75
C GLY A 52 -7.37 -0.22 -7.16
N SER A 53 -7.19 0.81 -6.33
CA SER A 53 -6.12 1.81 -6.49
C SER A 53 -4.74 1.15 -6.53
N SER A 54 -4.53 0.12 -5.71
CA SER A 54 -3.28 -0.64 -5.74
C SER A 54 -3.09 -1.49 -7.00
N GLN A 55 -4.19 -1.97 -7.61
CA GLN A 55 -4.15 -2.67 -8.89
C GLN A 55 -3.85 -1.70 -10.05
N GLN A 56 -4.33 -0.47 -9.95
CA GLN A 56 -3.99 0.58 -10.92
C GLN A 56 -2.49 0.89 -10.85
N TRP A 57 -1.93 1.03 -9.65
CA TRP A 57 -0.48 1.24 -9.48
C TRP A 57 0.35 0.10 -10.08
N LEU A 58 -0.09 -1.16 -9.90
CA LEU A 58 0.53 -2.32 -10.55
C LEU A 58 0.48 -2.23 -12.08
N LYS A 59 -0.66 -1.81 -12.66
CA LYS A 59 -0.81 -1.61 -14.09
C LYS A 59 0.06 -0.46 -14.61
N ASP A 60 0.17 0.62 -13.84
CA ASP A 60 1.01 1.77 -14.19
C ASP A 60 2.50 1.41 -14.18
N LEU A 61 2.93 0.52 -13.29
CA LEU A 61 4.30 -0.02 -13.31
C LEU A 61 4.55 -0.94 -14.52
N ASP A 62 3.60 -1.80 -14.86
CA ASP A 62 3.71 -2.71 -16.00
C ASP A 62 3.74 -1.92 -17.32
N SER A 63 2.86 -0.93 -17.45
CA SER A 63 2.81 -0.03 -18.61
C SER A 63 3.97 0.96 -18.66
N GLY A 64 4.53 1.39 -17.53
CA GLY A 64 5.75 2.22 -17.48
C GLY A 64 7.04 1.46 -17.78
N GLY A 65 7.05 0.14 -17.64
CA GLY A 65 8.16 -0.74 -18.01
C GLY A 65 8.15 -1.15 -19.49
N SER A 66 7.01 -1.05 -20.16
CA SER A 66 6.89 -1.22 -21.61
C SER A 66 7.38 0.05 -22.31
N GLY A 67 8.69 0.22 -22.32
CA GLY A 67 9.36 1.27 -23.09
C GLY A 67 9.01 1.14 -24.56
N ASN A 68 8.44 2.21 -25.11
CA ASN A 68 8.35 2.44 -26.54
C ASN A 68 9.70 2.89 -27.11
#